data_AF-A0A7W1M4R1-F1
#
_entry.id   AF-A0A7W1M4R1-F1
#
_cell.length_a   1.000
_cell.length_b   1.000
_cell.length_c   1.000
_cell.angle_alpha   90.00
_cell.angle_beta   90.00
_cell.angle_gamma   90.00
#
_symmetry.space_group_name_H-M   'P 1'
#
loop_
_entity.id
_entity.type
_entity.pdbx_description
1 polymer ?
#
loop_
_entity_poly.entity_id
_entity_poly.type
_entity_poly.pdbx_seq_one_letter_code
_entity_poly.pdbx_strand_id
1 'polypeptide(L)'
;MAGREPAVLKRLLLIALAIVLFLVVSFFLARFLSVENTERDADLALIEAETRGDTSGMLDRIAGCRANAACVASVRANIANPRLRRKGAVKILQLSSSTAYALNGASGRTRLAWTVIGALPVVQCVGVRRRDNPLTGVKVTLTSLSTPIPNEGDC
;
A
#
# COMPACT_ATOMS: atom_id res chain seq x y z
N MET A 1 -51.51 26.69 -11.60
CA MET A 1 -50.10 26.81 -11.17
C MET A 1 -50.03 26.22 -9.77
N ALA A 2 -49.63 24.96 -9.64
CA ALA A 2 -49.71 24.22 -8.39
C ALA A 2 -48.65 24.70 -7.40
N GLY A 3 -49.09 25.32 -6.29
CA GLY A 3 -48.24 25.64 -5.15
C GLY A 3 -47.77 24.34 -4.50
N ARG A 4 -46.49 24.00 -4.67
CA ARG A 4 -45.88 22.84 -4.01
C ARG A 4 -45.98 23.09 -2.50
N GLU A 5 -46.72 22.26 -1.77
CA GLU A 5 -46.92 22.41 -0.33
C GLU A 5 -45.55 22.48 0.38
N PRO A 6 -45.33 23.43 1.31
CA PRO A 6 -44.03 23.64 1.96
C PRO A 6 -43.51 22.38 2.67
N ALA A 7 -44.41 21.49 3.09
CA ALA A 7 -44.07 20.19 3.68
C ALA A 7 -43.39 19.23 2.68
N VAL A 8 -43.82 19.22 1.41
CA VAL A 8 -43.25 18.38 0.35
C VAL A 8 -41.86 18.88 -0.02
N LEU A 9 -41.69 20.20 -0.15
CA LEU A 9 -40.37 20.80 -0.41
C LEU A 9 -39.37 20.49 0.71
N LYS A 10 -39.79 20.61 1.97
CA LYS A 10 -38.96 20.28 3.14
C LYS A 10 -38.54 18.81 3.15
N ARG A 11 -39.46 17.88 2.86
CA ARG A 11 -39.14 16.44 2.76
C ARG A 11 -38.15 16.16 1.63
N LEU A 12 -38.34 16.74 0.45
CA LEU A 12 -37.41 16.57 -0.67
C LEU A 12 -36.01 17.12 -0.34
N LEU A 13 -35.93 18.28 0.34
CA LEU A 13 -34.64 18.83 0.78
C LEU A 13 -33.94 17.93 1.80
N LEU A 14 -34.68 17.34 2.75
CA LEU A 14 -34.11 16.41 3.72
C LEU A 14 -33.62 15.12 3.05
N ILE A 15 -34.38 14.59 2.09
CA ILE A 15 -33.97 13.40 1.32
C ILE A 15 -32.72 13.73 0.50
N ALA A 16 -32.69 14.86 -0.20
CA ALA A 16 -31.54 15.29 -0.97
C ALA A 16 -30.30 15.48 -0.08
N LEU A 17 -30.45 16.10 1.09
CA LEU A 17 -29.38 16.26 2.07
C LEU A 17 -28.86 14.91 2.56
N ALA A 18 -29.76 13.97 2.88
CA ALA A 18 -29.39 12.62 3.32
C ALA A 18 -28.62 11.86 2.21
N ILE A 19 -29.07 11.98 0.96
CA ILE A 19 -28.38 11.38 -0.20
C ILE A 19 -26.99 12.00 -0.36
N VAL A 20 -26.87 13.33 -0.33
CA VAL A 20 -25.57 14.01 -0.45
C VAL A 20 -24.63 13.59 0.67
N LEU A 21 -25.10 13.56 1.91
CA LEU A 21 -24.29 13.13 3.06
C LEU A 21 -23.80 11.68 2.88
N PHE A 22 -24.69 10.78 2.48
CA PHE A 22 -24.36 9.38 2.23
C PHE A 22 -23.29 9.23 1.14
N LEU A 23 -23.41 9.97 0.03
CA LEU A 23 -22.46 9.93 -1.08
C LEU A 23 -21.08 10.46 -0.66
N VAL A 24 -21.04 11.54 0.12
CA VAL A 24 -19.80 12.10 0.64
C VAL A 24 -19.06 11.10 1.52
N VAL A 25 -19.76 10.50 2.50
CA VAL A 25 -19.17 9.47 3.38
C VAL A 25 -18.69 8.27 2.58
N SER A 26 -19.52 7.76 1.67
CA SER A 26 -19.17 6.61 0.81
C SER A 26 -17.94 6.90 -0.04
N PHE A 27 -17.82 8.11 -0.60
CA PHE A 27 -16.65 8.52 -1.37
C PHE A 27 -15.37 8.47 -0.53
N PHE A 28 -15.39 9.04 0.68
CA PHE A 28 -14.21 9.01 1.56
C PHE A 28 -13.83 7.58 1.97
N LEU A 29 -14.80 6.74 2.32
CA LEU A 29 -14.54 5.33 2.65
C LEU A 29 -13.94 4.57 1.46
N ALA A 30 -14.52 4.73 0.27
CA ALA A 30 -14.02 4.07 -0.94
C ALA A 30 -12.57 4.47 -1.25
N ARG A 31 -12.24 5.76 -1.07
CA ARG A 31 -10.86 6.25 -1.22
C ARG A 31 -9.93 5.64 -0.19
N PHE A 32 -10.33 5.63 1.08
CA PHE A 32 -9.51 5.08 2.16
C PHE A 32 -9.19 3.60 1.94
N LEU A 33 -10.19 2.78 1.60
CA LEU A 33 -10.02 1.36 1.32
C LEU A 33 -9.17 1.10 0.06
N SER A 34 -9.26 1.96 -0.96
CA SER A 34 -8.47 1.83 -2.19
C SER A 34 -6.97 2.08 -1.97
N VAL A 35 -6.60 2.92 -1.00
CA VAL A 35 -5.21 3.22 -0.67
C VAL A 35 -4.50 1.98 -0.11
N GLU A 36 -5.14 1.25 0.80
CA GLU A 36 -4.55 0.03 1.39
C GLU A 36 -4.34 -1.07 0.32
N ASN A 37 -5.25 -1.19 -0.64
CA ASN A 37 -5.05 -2.08 -1.80
C ASN A 37 -3.84 -1.64 -2.64
N THR A 38 -3.60 -0.33 -2.77
CA THR A 38 -2.46 0.20 -3.54
C THR A 38 -1.12 -0.12 -2.88
N GLU A 39 -1.02 -0.10 -1.54
CA GLU A 39 0.20 -0.55 -0.83
C GLU A 39 0.48 -2.02 -1.12
N ARG A 40 -0.55 -2.86 -0.97
CA ARG A 40 -0.43 -4.30 -1.21
C ARG A 40 0.00 -4.63 -2.63
N ASP A 41 -0.53 -3.92 -3.62
CA ASP A 41 -0.15 -4.11 -5.03
C ASP A 41 1.29 -3.64 -5.31
N ALA A 42 1.71 -2.52 -4.69
CA ALA A 42 3.09 -2.04 -4.80
C ALA A 42 4.09 -3.01 -4.17
N ASP A 43 3.79 -3.54 -2.98
CA ASP A 43 4.60 -4.55 -2.30
C ASP A 43 4.66 -5.84 -3.10
N LEU A 44 3.52 -6.31 -3.63
CA LEU A 44 3.48 -7.49 -4.49
C LEU A 44 4.37 -7.30 -5.71
N ALA A 45 4.26 -6.18 -6.41
CA ALA A 45 5.05 -5.89 -7.59
C ALA A 45 6.56 -5.77 -7.28
N LEU A 46 6.92 -5.27 -6.08
CA LEU A 46 8.30 -5.22 -5.61
C LEU A 46 8.88 -6.61 -5.36
N ILE A 47 8.14 -7.47 -4.64
CA ILE A 47 8.57 -8.85 -4.36
C ILE A 47 8.58 -9.71 -5.62
N GLU A 48 7.65 -9.49 -6.53
CA GLU A 48 7.68 -10.12 -7.85
C GLU A 48 8.94 -9.74 -8.65
N ALA A 49 9.40 -8.49 -8.57
CA ALA A 49 10.67 -8.10 -9.18
C ALA A 49 11.85 -8.80 -8.48
N GLU A 50 11.85 -8.85 -7.15
CA GLU A 50 12.90 -9.53 -6.35
C GLU A 50 13.00 -11.02 -6.68
N THR A 51 11.87 -11.72 -6.70
CA THR A 51 11.81 -13.16 -7.01
C THR A 51 12.29 -13.51 -8.41
N ARG A 52 12.10 -12.60 -9.37
CA ARG A 52 12.63 -12.72 -10.74
C ARG A 52 14.12 -12.37 -10.86
N GLY A 53 14.70 -11.70 -9.86
CA GLY A 53 16.04 -11.12 -9.97
C GLY A 53 16.07 -9.83 -10.81
N ASP A 54 14.95 -9.13 -10.93
CA ASP A 54 14.81 -7.90 -11.70
C ASP A 54 15.28 -6.67 -10.89
N THR A 55 16.58 -6.41 -10.97
CA THR A 55 17.22 -5.29 -10.25
C THR A 55 16.62 -3.95 -10.66
N SER A 56 16.39 -3.70 -11.97
CA SER A 56 15.83 -2.43 -12.44
C SER A 56 14.41 -2.25 -11.92
N GLY A 57 13.59 -3.29 -12.02
CA GLY A 57 12.21 -3.28 -11.54
C GLY A 57 12.11 -3.00 -10.03
N MET A 58 13.04 -3.50 -9.22
CA MET A 58 13.12 -3.15 -7.79
C MET A 58 13.51 -1.69 -7.58
N LEU A 59 14.55 -1.21 -8.27
CA LEU A 59 15.04 0.17 -8.13
C LEU A 59 13.99 1.21 -8.53
N ASP A 60 13.15 0.91 -9.52
CA ASP A 60 12.09 1.81 -9.99
C ASP A 60 10.89 1.88 -9.04
N ARG A 61 10.67 0.84 -8.23
CA ARG A 61 9.57 0.76 -7.26
C ARG A 61 9.91 1.39 -5.92
N ILE A 62 11.20 1.47 -5.58
CA ILE A 62 11.66 2.11 -4.35
C ILE A 62 12.02 3.57 -4.63
N ALA A 63 11.22 4.49 -4.11
CA ALA A 63 11.33 5.92 -4.35
C ALA A 63 12.71 6.47 -3.95
N GLY A 64 13.41 7.07 -4.91
CA GLY A 64 14.74 7.66 -4.70
C GLY A 64 15.87 6.63 -4.59
N CYS A 65 15.61 5.33 -4.74
CA CYS A 65 16.60 4.29 -4.54
C CYS A 65 17.80 4.42 -5.49
N ARG A 66 17.56 4.74 -6.77
CA ARG A 66 18.63 4.93 -7.76
C ARG A 66 19.65 5.99 -7.38
N ALA A 67 19.23 7.03 -6.65
CA ALA A 67 20.10 8.11 -6.19
C ALA A 67 20.76 7.81 -4.83
N ASN A 68 20.41 6.70 -4.17
CA ASN A 68 20.90 6.32 -2.85
C ASN A 68 21.74 5.04 -2.94
N ALA A 69 23.07 5.19 -2.79
CA ALA A 69 24.01 4.09 -2.88
C ALA A 69 23.72 2.95 -1.88
N ALA A 70 23.27 3.26 -0.66
CA ALA A 70 22.91 2.25 0.33
C ALA A 70 21.67 1.47 -0.10
N CYS A 71 20.67 2.14 -0.68
CA CYS A 71 19.48 1.45 -1.21
C CYS A 71 19.83 0.53 -2.38
N VAL A 72 20.64 1.01 -3.32
CA VAL A 72 21.13 0.20 -4.45
C VAL A 72 21.91 -1.02 -3.94
N ALA A 73 22.75 -0.86 -2.93
CA ALA A 73 23.50 -1.95 -2.32
C ALA A 73 22.57 -3.00 -1.68
N SER A 74 21.55 -2.57 -0.93
CA SER A 74 20.55 -3.47 -0.34
C SER A 74 19.76 -4.24 -1.40
N VAL A 75 19.32 -3.57 -2.49
CA VAL A 75 18.65 -4.25 -3.61
C VAL A 75 19.56 -5.30 -4.23
N ARG A 76 20.83 -4.97 -4.49
CA ARG A 76 21.80 -5.94 -5.04
C ARG A 76 22.04 -7.11 -4.09
N ALA A 77 22.10 -6.87 -2.78
CA ALA A 77 22.25 -7.92 -1.78
C ALA A 77 21.06 -8.88 -1.76
N ASN A 78 19.84 -8.35 -1.88
CA ASN A 78 18.64 -9.18 -1.99
C ASN A 78 18.60 -9.99 -3.30
N ILE A 79 18.94 -9.37 -4.43
CA ILE A 79 19.02 -10.06 -5.73
C ILE A 79 20.06 -11.19 -5.71
N ALA A 80 21.19 -10.97 -5.03
CA ALA A 80 22.25 -11.96 -4.87
C ALA A 80 21.86 -13.12 -3.93
N ASN A 81 20.80 -12.97 -3.12
CA ASN A 81 20.35 -14.01 -2.19
C ASN A 81 19.54 -15.09 -2.91
N PRO A 82 20.05 -16.33 -3.05
CA PRO A 82 19.36 -17.39 -3.78
C PRO A 82 18.02 -17.80 -3.15
N ARG A 83 17.83 -17.55 -1.84
CA ARG A 83 16.58 -17.87 -1.13
C ARG A 83 15.38 -17.02 -1.58
N LEU A 84 15.66 -15.85 -2.17
CA LEU A 84 14.65 -14.90 -2.64
C LEU A 84 14.26 -15.15 -4.09
N ARG A 85 15.17 -15.72 -4.90
CA ARG A 85 14.86 -16.09 -6.28
C ARG A 85 13.98 -17.31 -6.33
N ARG A 86 12.73 -17.15 -6.79
CA ARG A 86 11.71 -18.20 -6.76
C ARG A 86 10.88 -18.16 -8.03
N LYS A 87 10.51 -19.34 -8.53
CA LYS A 87 9.60 -19.49 -9.68
C LYS A 87 8.19 -19.74 -9.17
N GLY A 88 7.21 -18.95 -9.63
CA GLY A 88 5.80 -19.13 -9.32
C GLY A 88 5.12 -17.84 -8.87
N ALA A 89 3.83 -17.93 -8.57
CA ALA A 89 3.04 -16.79 -8.14
C ALA A 89 3.39 -16.40 -6.70
N VAL A 90 3.76 -15.13 -6.50
CA VAL A 90 3.97 -14.55 -5.18
C VAL A 90 2.63 -14.40 -4.47
N LYS A 91 2.61 -14.73 -3.18
CA LYS A 91 1.47 -14.55 -2.28
C LYS A 91 1.94 -13.82 -1.03
N ILE A 92 1.31 -12.69 -0.75
CA ILE A 92 1.46 -11.98 0.52
C ILE A 92 0.63 -12.74 1.56
N LEU A 93 1.29 -13.24 2.60
CA LEU A 93 0.70 -13.96 3.73
C LEU A 93 0.23 -12.99 4.80
N GLN A 94 1.06 -11.98 5.10
CA GLN A 94 0.77 -10.97 6.12
C GLN A 94 1.41 -9.65 5.73
N LEU A 95 0.68 -8.57 5.98
CA LEU A 95 1.17 -7.20 5.86
C LEU A 95 0.81 -6.47 7.15
N SER A 96 1.82 -6.00 7.88
CA SER A 96 1.63 -5.26 9.14
C SER A 96 2.37 -3.94 9.04
N SER A 97 1.64 -2.87 8.72
CA SER A 97 2.21 -1.53 8.59
C SER A 97 2.04 -0.74 9.88
N SER A 98 3.13 -0.16 10.39
CA SER A 98 3.05 0.80 11.50
C SER A 98 2.32 2.09 11.12
N THR A 99 2.10 2.32 9.82
CA THR A 99 1.42 3.49 9.27
C THR A 99 0.01 3.18 8.78
N ALA A 100 -0.45 1.93 8.92
CA ALA A 100 -1.82 1.52 8.58
C ALA A 100 -2.83 2.46 9.23
N TYR A 101 -3.84 2.87 8.47
CA TYR A 101 -4.91 3.76 8.95
C TYR A 101 -4.49 5.16 9.44
N ALA A 102 -3.26 5.59 9.18
CA ALA A 102 -2.85 6.97 9.46
C ALA A 102 -3.74 7.95 8.68
N LEU A 103 -4.41 8.85 9.42
CA LEU A 103 -5.27 9.91 8.87
C LEU A 103 -4.46 11.04 8.24
N ASN A 104 -3.18 11.13 8.61
CA ASN A 104 -2.23 12.10 8.14
C ASN A 104 -0.94 11.44 7.60
N GLY A 105 -0.07 12.26 7.00
CA GLY A 105 1.16 11.83 6.38
C GLY A 105 2.07 11.17 7.40
N ALA A 106 2.43 9.92 7.13
CA ALA A 106 3.21 9.09 8.02
C ALA A 106 4.32 8.35 7.26
N SER A 107 5.43 8.09 7.93
CA SER A 107 6.47 7.20 7.42
C SER A 107 6.76 6.14 8.47
N GLY A 108 7.02 4.92 8.04
CA GLY A 108 7.27 3.81 8.95
C GLY A 108 7.72 2.57 8.21
N ARG A 109 7.84 1.47 8.95
CA ARG A 109 8.20 0.17 8.38
C ARG A 109 6.97 -0.73 8.38
N THR A 110 6.78 -1.42 7.27
CA THR A 110 5.77 -2.44 7.08
C THR A 110 6.45 -3.80 7.13
N ARG A 111 6.02 -4.67 8.05
CA ARG A 111 6.44 -6.08 8.08
C ARG A 111 5.64 -6.83 7.02
N LEU A 112 6.36 -7.35 6.03
CA LEU A 112 5.82 -8.08 4.89
C LEU A 112 6.27 -9.54 4.96
N ALA A 113 5.31 -10.44 5.20
CA ALA A 113 5.51 -11.88 5.08
C ALA A 113 4.92 -12.36 3.77
N TRP A 114 5.73 -13.02 2.95
CA TRP A 114 5.33 -13.50 1.63
C TRP A 114 5.88 -14.90 1.36
N THR A 115 5.29 -15.56 0.36
CA THR A 115 5.79 -16.84 -0.12
C THR A 115 5.50 -17.03 -1.61
N VAL A 116 6.07 -18.07 -2.17
CA VAL A 116 5.63 -18.68 -3.43
C VAL A 116 5.04 -20.04 -3.08
N ILE A 117 3.93 -20.42 -3.72
CA ILE A 117 3.24 -21.68 -3.43
C ILE A 117 4.25 -22.85 -3.48
N GLY A 118 4.32 -23.63 -2.40
CA GLY A 118 5.25 -24.75 -2.26
C GLY A 118 6.63 -24.39 -1.67
N ALA A 119 6.86 -23.15 -1.24
CA ALA A 119 8.11 -22.72 -0.63
C ALA A 119 7.92 -22.13 0.79
N LEU A 120 9.00 -22.07 1.55
CA LEU A 120 9.00 -21.52 2.92
C LEU A 120 8.76 -20.00 2.93
N PRO A 121 7.96 -19.45 3.85
CA PRO A 121 7.77 -18.00 3.96
C PRO A 121 9.08 -17.21 4.09
N VAL A 122 9.06 -15.98 3.60
CA VAL A 122 10.10 -14.98 3.78
C VAL A 122 9.46 -13.78 4.46
N VAL A 123 10.15 -13.23 5.46
CA VAL A 123 9.74 -12.00 6.14
C VAL A 123 10.78 -10.92 5.86
N GLN A 124 10.30 -9.74 5.44
CA GLN A 124 11.12 -8.55 5.18
C GLN A 124 10.41 -7.31 5.70
N CYS A 125 11.18 -6.24 5.89
CA CYS A 125 10.65 -4.93 6.23
C CYS A 125 10.70 -4.02 5.02
N VAL A 126 9.56 -3.41 4.70
CA VAL A 126 9.42 -2.42 3.64
C VAL A 126 9.30 -1.04 4.29
N GLY A 127 10.15 -0.10 3.91
CA GLY A 127 9.98 1.29 4.31
C GLY A 127 8.84 1.91 3.52
N VAL A 128 7.86 2.50 4.18
CA VAL A 128 6.69 3.09 3.54
C VAL A 128 6.57 4.56 3.94
N ARG A 129 6.23 5.40 2.97
CA ARG A 129 5.88 6.81 3.18
C ARG A 129 4.51 7.08 2.58
N ARG A 130 3.60 7.51 3.44
CA ARG A 130 2.25 7.98 3.14
C ARG A 130 2.28 9.51 3.13
N ARG A 131 1.83 10.11 2.03
CA ARG A 131 1.63 11.56 1.93
C ARG A 131 0.15 11.84 1.79
N ASP A 132 -0.34 12.79 2.57
CA ASP A 132 -1.71 13.25 2.44
C ASP A 132 -1.87 14.08 1.18
N ASN A 133 -3.02 13.89 0.55
CA ASN A 133 -3.59 14.91 -0.31
C ASN A 133 -5.09 15.00 -0.03
N PRO A 134 -5.59 16.13 0.49
CA PRO A 134 -7.01 16.28 0.83
C PRO A 134 -7.94 16.18 -0.39
N LEU A 135 -7.42 16.38 -1.61
CA LEU A 135 -8.17 16.30 -2.85
C LEU A 135 -8.06 14.94 -3.54
N THR A 136 -6.89 14.29 -3.47
CA THR A 136 -6.63 13.05 -4.22
C THR A 136 -6.52 11.79 -3.36
N GLY A 137 -6.62 11.91 -2.03
CA GLY A 137 -6.42 10.82 -1.08
C GLY A 137 -4.94 10.60 -0.71
N VAL A 138 -4.70 9.65 0.19
CA VAL A 138 -3.36 9.29 0.67
C VAL A 138 -2.56 8.57 -0.43
N LYS A 139 -1.34 9.04 -0.70
CA LYS A 139 -0.43 8.38 -1.65
C LYS A 139 0.63 7.58 -0.89
N VAL A 140 0.72 6.29 -1.20
CA VAL A 140 1.72 5.38 -0.64
C VAL A 140 2.93 5.30 -1.57
N THR A 141 4.13 5.37 -0.99
CA THR A 141 5.40 5.20 -1.71
C THR A 141 6.32 4.30 -0.91
N LEU A 142 6.93 3.32 -1.57
CA LEU A 142 7.94 2.47 -0.96
C LEU A 142 9.27 3.22 -0.95
N THR A 143 10.02 3.15 0.14
CA THR A 143 11.24 3.94 0.38
C THR A 143 12.45 3.08 0.70
N SER A 144 12.26 1.83 1.14
CA SER A 144 13.34 0.86 1.34
C SER A 144 12.81 -0.57 1.37
N LEU A 145 13.71 -1.53 1.21
CA LEU A 145 13.47 -2.96 1.44
C LEU A 145 14.66 -3.54 2.22
N SER A 146 14.39 -4.25 3.30
CA SER A 146 15.43 -4.91 4.09
C SER A 146 15.87 -6.25 3.48
N THR A 147 16.97 -6.79 3.98
CA THR A 147 17.26 -8.22 3.86
C THR A 147 16.21 -9.03 4.63
N PRO A 148 16.08 -10.34 4.33
CA PRO A 148 15.21 -11.22 5.09
C PRO A 148 15.54 -11.22 6.58
N ILE A 149 14.50 -11.21 7.41
CA ILE A 149 14.57 -11.31 8.86
C ILE A 149 13.98 -12.65 9.33
N PRO A 150 14.22 -13.08 10.58
CA PRO A 150 13.55 -14.25 11.15
C PRO A 150 12.02 -14.13 11.07
N ASN A 151 11.32 -15.27 11.07
CA ASN A 151 9.86 -15.28 10.95
C ASN A 151 9.17 -14.53 12.09
N GLU A 152 9.74 -14.53 13.28
CA GLU A 152 9.25 -13.85 14.49
C GLU A 152 9.92 -12.48 14.68
N GLY A 153 10.74 -12.02 13.71
CA GLY A 153 11.45 -10.76 13.79
C GLY A 153 10.54 -9.55 13.56
N ASP A 154 10.90 -8.46 14.24
CA ASP A 154 10.23 -7.17 14.12
C ASP A 154 10.95 -6.21 13.16
N CYS A 155 10.17 -5.26 12.67
CA CYS A 155 10.60 -4.08 11.93
C CYS A 155 10.55 -2.87 12.86
#